data_AF-A0A3B8L758-F1
#
_entry.id   AF-A0A3B8L758-F1
#
_cell.length_a   1.000
_cell.length_b   1.000
_cell.length_c   1.000
_cell.angle_alpha   90.00
_cell.angle_beta   90.00
_cell.angle_gamma   90.00
#
_symmetry.space_group_name_H-M   'P 1'
#
loop_
_entity.id
_entity.type
_entity.pdbx_description
1 polymer ?
#
loop_
_entity_poly.entity_id
_entity_poly.type
_entity_poly.pdbx_seq_one_letter_code
_entity_poly.pdbx_strand_id
1 'polypeptide(L)'
;PNTQVTVMEYDEALLLFETRGLVGKHKSMGRMVSNEFYTTEGVMRDAVFYPKGGGKPVKVQGPTVEVTPGGPFGSFIHAVRSRKVSDLNADVLEGHYSSALCHLCNISYRLGARVPFSSRNKVLGDNPQVLRSIAKVRDNLEVVGEKLSQSSYYLGRPLNMDPKAERFLDDKEANTMLTRNYRKPFVVPETV
;
A
#
# COMPACT_ATOMS: atom_id res chain seq x y z
N PRO A 1 12.54 2.13 -0.65
CA PRO A 1 13.22 0.99 0.02
C PRO A 1 13.36 -0.18 -0.95
N ASN A 2 14.47 -0.93 -0.95
CA ASN A 2 14.62 -2.09 -1.86
C ASN A 2 13.81 -3.31 -1.44
N THR A 3 13.56 -3.47 -0.13
CA THR A 3 12.66 -4.49 0.41
C THR A 3 11.73 -3.82 1.40
N GLN A 4 10.43 -4.03 1.26
CA GLN A 4 9.40 -3.40 2.09
C GLN A 4 8.18 -4.30 2.20
N VAL A 5 7.60 -4.37 3.40
CA VAL A 5 6.28 -4.94 3.65
C VAL A 5 5.43 -3.84 4.25
N THR A 6 4.22 -3.69 3.74
CA THR A 6 3.23 -2.75 4.26
C THR A 6 1.96 -3.52 4.56
N VAL A 7 1.42 -3.30 5.76
CA VAL A 7 0.26 -4.00 6.29
C VAL A 7 -0.88 -3.02 6.42
N MET A 8 -2.02 -3.33 5.82
CA MET A 8 -3.25 -2.56 5.93
C MET A 8 -4.36 -3.52 6.36
N GLU A 9 -4.84 -3.34 7.58
CA GLU A 9 -5.87 -4.19 8.18
C GLU A 9 -7.24 -3.51 8.05
N TYR A 10 -8.20 -4.27 7.55
CA TYR A 10 -9.63 -3.93 7.49
C TYR A 10 -10.40 -4.99 8.29
N ASP A 11 -11.66 -4.71 8.60
CA ASP A 11 -12.51 -5.62 9.39
C ASP A 11 -12.59 -7.04 8.81
N GLU A 12 -12.68 -7.17 7.48
CA GLU A 12 -12.85 -8.45 6.78
C GLU A 12 -11.68 -8.84 5.87
N ALA A 13 -10.65 -8.01 5.80
CA ALA A 13 -9.55 -8.21 4.88
C ALA A 13 -8.21 -7.68 5.42
N LEU A 14 -7.14 -8.36 5.01
CA LEU A 14 -5.77 -7.89 5.18
C LEU A 14 -5.19 -7.62 3.80
N LEU A 15 -4.81 -6.39 3.54
CA LEU A 15 -4.04 -6.04 2.36
C LEU A 15 -2.56 -5.98 2.72
N LEU A 16 -1.77 -6.78 2.01
CA LEU A 16 -0.31 -6.78 2.10
C LEU A 16 0.27 -6.25 0.80
N PHE A 17 1.06 -5.19 0.91
CA PHE A 17 1.94 -4.75 -0.17
C PHE A 17 3.37 -5.20 0.12
N GLU A 18 4.00 -5.86 -0.85
CA GLU A 18 5.39 -6.26 -0.77
C GLU A 18 6.20 -5.73 -1.96
N THR A 19 7.37 -5.20 -1.65
CA THR A 19 8.43 -4.97 -2.63
C THR A 19 9.66 -5.77 -2.25
N ARG A 20 10.29 -6.42 -3.23
CA ARG A 20 11.52 -7.18 -3.11
C ARG A 20 12.41 -6.96 -4.32
N GLY A 21 13.40 -6.09 -4.17
CA GLY A 21 14.39 -5.75 -5.19
C GLY A 21 15.74 -6.44 -4.99
N LEU A 22 16.10 -6.78 -3.75
CA LEU A 22 17.33 -7.52 -3.44
C LEU A 22 17.12 -9.02 -3.67
N VAL A 23 17.47 -9.51 -4.84
CA VAL A 23 17.27 -10.91 -5.26
C VAL A 23 18.48 -11.43 -6.03
N GLY A 24 18.46 -12.71 -6.42
CA GLY A 24 19.47 -13.32 -7.31
C GLY A 24 20.36 -14.35 -6.63
N LYS A 25 20.49 -14.32 -5.30
CA LYS A 25 21.11 -15.42 -4.53
C LYS A 25 20.08 -16.46 -4.08
N HIS A 26 18.84 -16.05 -3.87
CA HIS A 26 17.74 -16.93 -3.49
C HIS A 26 17.05 -17.52 -4.74
N LYS A 27 17.33 -18.79 -5.06
CA LYS A 27 16.90 -19.43 -6.33
C LYS A 27 15.37 -19.48 -6.54
N SER A 28 14.58 -19.53 -5.46
CA SER A 28 13.12 -19.60 -5.52
C SER A 28 12.40 -18.26 -5.27
N MET A 29 13.14 -17.15 -5.11
CA MET A 29 12.54 -15.83 -4.85
C MET A 29 12.98 -14.84 -5.93
N GLY A 30 12.01 -14.45 -6.77
CA GLY A 30 12.19 -13.44 -7.80
C GLY A 30 11.96 -12.01 -7.30
N ARG A 31 12.23 -11.04 -8.19
CA ARG A 31 11.80 -9.66 -7.96
C ARG A 31 10.29 -9.61 -7.82
N MET A 32 9.80 -8.79 -6.91
CA MET A 32 8.37 -8.67 -6.65
C MET A 32 8.01 -7.23 -6.31
N VAL A 33 6.90 -6.78 -6.88
CA VAL A 33 6.16 -5.60 -6.46
C VAL A 33 4.70 -6.00 -6.59
N SER A 34 4.03 -6.30 -5.49
CA SER A 34 2.68 -6.86 -5.54
C SER A 34 1.83 -6.41 -4.36
N ASN A 35 0.52 -6.45 -4.60
CA ASN A 35 -0.52 -6.35 -3.58
C ASN A 35 -1.22 -7.69 -3.50
N GLU A 36 -1.42 -8.19 -2.28
CA GLU A 36 -2.21 -9.38 -2.00
C GLU A 36 -3.30 -9.04 -0.99
N PHE A 37 -4.55 -9.41 -1.32
CA PHE A 37 -5.69 -9.26 -0.42
C PHE A 37 -6.02 -10.61 0.18
N TYR A 38 -5.94 -10.71 1.50
CA TYR A 38 -6.29 -11.89 2.26
C TYR A 38 -7.66 -11.65 2.90
N THR A 39 -8.65 -12.40 2.46
CA THR A 39 -10.03 -12.32 2.95
C THR A 39 -10.38 -13.58 3.75
N THR A 40 -11.56 -13.60 4.35
CA THR A 40 -12.10 -14.80 5.01
C THR A 40 -12.35 -15.95 4.02
N GLU A 41 -12.67 -15.64 2.76
CA GLU A 41 -13.04 -16.61 1.72
C GLU A 41 -11.87 -17.08 0.84
N GLY A 42 -10.76 -16.34 0.81
CA GLY A 42 -9.66 -16.64 -0.07
C GLY A 42 -8.64 -15.52 -0.20
N VAL A 43 -7.74 -15.66 -1.17
CA VAL A 43 -6.68 -14.68 -1.44
C VAL A 43 -6.84 -14.14 -2.85
N MET A 44 -6.76 -12.82 -3.01
CA MET A 44 -6.67 -12.18 -4.31
C MET A 44 -5.23 -11.70 -4.55
N ARG A 45 -4.65 -12.12 -5.67
CA ARG A 45 -3.32 -11.67 -6.12
C ARG A 45 -3.25 -11.77 -7.64
N ASP A 46 -2.50 -10.86 -8.27
CA ASP A 46 -2.32 -10.84 -9.73
C ASP A 46 -3.64 -10.88 -10.53
N ALA A 47 -4.67 -10.16 -10.04
CA ALA A 47 -6.03 -10.16 -10.60
C ALA A 47 -6.70 -11.54 -10.65
N VAL A 48 -6.31 -12.46 -9.76
CA VAL A 48 -6.91 -13.78 -9.62
C VAL A 48 -7.29 -14.01 -8.15
N PHE A 49 -8.52 -14.49 -7.94
CA PHE A 49 -9.02 -14.95 -6.65
C PHE A 49 -8.80 -16.45 -6.49
N TYR A 50 -8.24 -16.83 -5.34
CA TYR A 50 -7.93 -18.20 -4.94
C TYR A 50 -8.79 -18.58 -3.72
N PRO A 51 -9.82 -19.44 -3.89
CA PRO A 51 -10.70 -19.83 -2.79
C PRO A 51 -9.96 -20.60 -1.69
N LYS A 52 -10.25 -20.31 -0.41
CA LYS A 52 -9.62 -20.92 0.76
C LYS A 52 -9.89 -22.43 0.88
N GLY A 53 -11.08 -22.88 0.46
CA GLY A 53 -11.51 -24.29 0.54
C GLY A 53 -11.01 -25.20 -0.58
N GLY A 54 -10.13 -24.70 -1.45
CA GLY A 54 -9.85 -25.35 -2.74
C GLY A 54 -10.93 -25.04 -3.77
N GLY A 55 -10.57 -25.17 -5.05
CA GLY A 55 -11.43 -24.76 -6.16
C GLY A 55 -10.61 -24.16 -7.31
N LYS A 56 -11.28 -23.90 -8.43
CA LYS A 56 -10.63 -23.29 -9.59
C LYS A 56 -10.37 -21.80 -9.30
N PRO A 57 -9.15 -21.28 -9.50
CA PRO A 57 -8.88 -19.86 -9.42
C PRO A 57 -9.76 -19.08 -10.40
N VAL A 58 -10.29 -17.94 -9.94
CA VAL A 58 -11.21 -17.10 -10.71
C VAL A 58 -10.51 -15.80 -11.07
N LYS A 59 -10.48 -15.45 -12.36
CA LYS A 59 -9.97 -14.15 -12.78
C LYS A 59 -10.92 -13.06 -12.32
N VAL A 60 -10.40 -12.09 -11.58
CA VAL A 60 -11.14 -10.90 -11.17
C VAL A 60 -11.31 -10.01 -12.39
N GLN A 61 -12.55 -9.64 -12.68
CA GLN A 61 -12.90 -8.78 -13.81
C GLN A 61 -13.54 -7.51 -13.27
N GLY A 62 -13.07 -6.37 -13.77
CA GLY A 62 -13.73 -5.08 -13.58
C GLY A 62 -14.60 -4.74 -14.79
N PRO A 63 -15.40 -3.67 -14.70
CA PRO A 63 -16.09 -3.13 -15.86
C PRO A 63 -15.09 -2.75 -16.96
N THR A 64 -15.50 -2.95 -18.21
CA THR A 64 -14.76 -2.40 -19.36
C THR A 64 -14.87 -0.88 -19.32
N VAL A 65 -13.74 -0.20 -19.28
CA VAL A 65 -13.67 1.26 -19.31
C VAL A 65 -13.09 1.72 -20.64
N GLU A 66 -13.70 2.73 -21.24
CA GLU A 66 -13.13 3.41 -22.41
C GLU A 66 -12.07 4.39 -21.94
N VAL A 67 -10.86 4.29 -22.49
CA VAL A 67 -9.77 5.20 -22.18
C VAL A 67 -9.67 6.21 -23.30
N THR A 68 -9.86 7.50 -22.99
CA THR A 68 -9.66 8.60 -23.96
C THR A 68 -8.33 8.42 -24.72
N PRO A 69 -8.32 8.56 -26.07
CA PRO A 69 -7.09 8.51 -26.86
C PRO A 69 -6.01 9.45 -26.30
N GLY A 70 -4.77 8.99 -26.26
CA GLY A 70 -3.66 9.71 -25.62
C GLY A 70 -3.55 9.48 -24.11
N GLY A 71 -4.34 8.55 -23.55
CA GLY A 71 -4.21 8.11 -22.16
C GLY A 71 -4.57 9.23 -21.16
N PRO A 72 -3.93 9.25 -19.98
CA PRO A 72 -4.22 10.24 -18.94
C PRO A 72 -4.11 11.70 -19.42
N PHE A 73 -3.10 12.02 -20.24
CA PHE A 73 -2.92 13.38 -20.77
C PHE A 73 -3.99 13.75 -21.80
N GLY A 74 -4.36 12.80 -22.66
CA GLY A 74 -5.44 12.98 -23.62
C GLY A 74 -6.78 13.25 -22.93
N SER A 75 -7.10 12.44 -21.92
CA SER A 75 -8.29 12.62 -21.07
C SER A 75 -8.31 14.00 -20.39
N PHE A 76 -7.21 14.40 -19.76
CA PHE A 76 -7.11 15.71 -19.12
C PHE A 76 -7.32 16.87 -20.10
N ILE A 77 -6.62 16.86 -21.24
CA ILE A 77 -6.73 17.92 -22.25
C ILE A 77 -8.16 17.97 -22.82
N HIS A 78 -8.77 16.81 -23.06
CA HIS A 78 -10.14 16.72 -23.57
C HIS A 78 -11.14 17.33 -22.58
N ALA A 79 -11.12 16.90 -21.31
CA ALA A 79 -12.03 17.39 -20.28
C ALA A 79 -11.88 18.90 -20.01
N VAL A 80 -10.65 19.42 -20.02
CA VAL A 80 -10.40 20.88 -19.88
C VAL A 80 -11.01 21.66 -21.05
N ARG A 81 -10.87 21.15 -22.28
CA ARG A 81 -11.41 21.81 -23.49
C ARG A 81 -12.93 21.75 -23.52
N SER A 82 -13.53 20.62 -23.17
CA SER A 82 -14.99 20.45 -23.18
C SER A 82 -15.66 21.15 -22.01
N ARG A 83 -14.93 21.34 -20.90
CA ARG A 83 -15.45 21.86 -19.62
C ARG A 83 -16.58 21.00 -19.04
N LYS A 84 -16.58 19.69 -19.33
CA LYS A 84 -17.56 18.73 -18.80
C LYS A 84 -16.85 17.70 -17.95
N VAL A 85 -17.27 17.58 -16.68
CA VAL A 85 -16.73 16.60 -15.73
C VAL A 85 -16.99 15.17 -16.20
N SER A 86 -18.13 14.94 -16.88
CA SER A 86 -18.50 13.64 -17.47
C SER A 86 -17.51 13.11 -18.50
N ASP A 87 -16.62 13.95 -19.01
CA ASP A 87 -15.64 13.58 -20.04
C ASP A 87 -14.30 13.11 -19.42
N LEU A 88 -14.17 13.13 -18.08
CA LEU A 88 -13.04 12.54 -17.37
C LEU A 88 -13.10 11.02 -17.43
N ASN A 89 -11.96 10.35 -17.69
CA ASN A 89 -11.89 8.89 -17.57
C ASN A 89 -12.12 8.42 -16.12
N ALA A 90 -11.75 9.25 -15.13
CA ALA A 90 -11.96 9.00 -13.70
C ALA A 90 -12.08 10.33 -12.96
N ASP A 91 -12.99 10.40 -11.99
CA ASP A 91 -13.17 11.56 -11.13
C ASP A 91 -12.00 11.72 -10.14
N VAL A 92 -11.80 12.92 -9.59
CA VAL A 92 -10.77 13.17 -8.58
C VAL A 92 -10.95 12.30 -7.34
N LEU A 93 -12.19 11.95 -6.98
CA LEU A 93 -12.46 11.10 -5.83
C LEU A 93 -11.85 9.68 -6.00
N GLU A 94 -11.87 9.13 -7.22
CA GLU A 94 -11.22 7.86 -7.52
C GLU A 94 -9.70 7.95 -7.35
N GLY A 95 -9.11 9.06 -7.80
CA GLY A 95 -7.68 9.33 -7.60
C GLY A 95 -7.30 9.50 -6.13
N HIS A 96 -8.15 10.16 -5.34
CA HIS A 96 -7.97 10.31 -3.90
C HIS A 96 -7.90 8.93 -3.22
N TYR A 97 -8.90 8.07 -3.40
CA TYR A 97 -8.89 6.76 -2.77
C TYR A 97 -7.80 5.82 -3.29
N SER A 98 -7.51 5.87 -4.59
CA SER A 98 -6.44 5.06 -5.20
C SER A 98 -5.05 5.38 -4.66
N SER A 99 -4.84 6.61 -4.18
CA SER A 99 -3.55 7.06 -3.63
C SER A 99 -3.48 7.03 -2.10
N ALA A 100 -4.62 6.93 -1.41
CA ALA A 100 -4.72 7.03 0.03
C ALA A 100 -3.76 6.07 0.76
N LEU A 101 -3.78 4.79 0.42
CA LEU A 101 -2.97 3.77 1.09
C LEU A 101 -1.47 4.02 0.94
N CYS A 102 -1.03 4.52 -0.22
CA CYS A 102 0.37 4.91 -0.41
C CYS A 102 0.76 6.05 0.54
N HIS A 103 -0.11 7.03 0.74
CA HIS A 103 0.15 8.15 1.65
C HIS A 103 0.11 7.74 3.12
N LEU A 104 -0.94 7.03 3.55
CA LEU A 104 -1.11 6.60 4.95
C LEU A 104 0.06 5.72 5.41
N CYS A 105 0.48 4.76 4.57
CA CYS A 105 1.60 3.88 4.90
C CYS A 105 2.95 4.61 4.89
N ASN A 106 3.11 5.64 4.04
CA ASN A 106 4.28 6.51 4.09
C ASN A 106 4.32 7.36 5.37
N ILE A 107 3.18 7.79 5.90
CA ILE A 107 3.11 8.48 7.19
C ILE A 107 3.54 7.54 8.32
N SER A 108 2.98 6.32 8.36
CA SER A 108 3.41 5.27 9.29
C SER A 108 4.92 5.04 9.23
N TYR A 109 5.47 4.88 8.02
CA TYR A 109 6.91 4.71 7.81
C TYR A 109 7.72 5.91 8.31
N ARG A 110 7.30 7.15 8.06
CA ARG A 110 8.05 8.35 8.47
C ARG A 110 8.05 8.56 9.99
N LEU A 111 6.95 8.21 10.66
CA LEU A 111 6.80 8.29 12.12
C LEU A 111 7.35 7.08 12.87
N GLY A 112 7.79 6.07 12.14
CA GLY A 112 8.38 4.84 12.67
C GLY A 112 9.76 5.05 13.26
N ALA A 113 10.41 3.93 13.59
CA ALA A 113 11.75 3.93 14.16
C ALA A 113 12.58 2.75 13.66
N ARG A 114 13.89 2.84 13.84
CA ARG A 114 14.82 1.76 13.55
C ARG A 114 14.81 0.75 14.70
N VAL A 115 14.58 -0.52 14.40
CA VAL A 115 14.50 -1.61 15.38
C VAL A 115 15.40 -2.77 14.95
N PRO A 116 16.02 -3.49 15.89
CA PRO A 116 16.92 -4.60 15.56
C PRO A 116 16.15 -5.80 15.01
N PHE A 117 16.74 -6.53 14.05
CA PHE A 117 16.17 -7.78 13.56
C PHE A 117 16.26 -8.93 14.57
N SER A 118 17.08 -8.81 15.61
CA SER A 118 17.29 -9.84 16.63
C SER A 118 16.07 -10.08 17.54
N SER A 119 15.14 -9.14 17.59
CA SER A 119 13.94 -9.24 18.44
C SER A 119 12.66 -9.33 17.60
N ARG A 120 11.72 -10.18 18.03
CA ARG A 120 10.36 -10.16 17.49
C ARG A 120 9.67 -8.90 18.01
N ASN A 121 9.26 -8.02 17.09
CA ASN A 121 8.58 -6.79 17.48
C ASN A 121 7.07 -7.04 17.63
N LYS A 122 6.54 -6.79 18.82
CA LYS A 122 5.11 -6.96 19.15
C LYS A 122 4.20 -6.08 18.32
N VAL A 123 4.71 -4.97 17.79
CA VAL A 123 3.98 -4.05 16.90
C VAL A 123 3.47 -4.74 15.64
N LEU A 124 4.17 -5.78 15.15
CA LEU A 124 3.74 -6.55 13.98
C LEU A 124 2.56 -7.49 14.28
N GLY A 125 2.17 -7.61 15.56
CA GLY A 125 1.09 -8.46 16.01
C GLY A 125 1.35 -9.96 15.81
N ASP A 126 0.25 -10.71 15.79
CA ASP A 126 0.24 -12.17 15.67
C ASP A 126 -0.47 -12.66 14.39
N ASN A 127 -0.78 -11.76 13.46
CA ASN A 127 -1.43 -12.13 12.20
C ASN A 127 -0.52 -13.10 11.40
N PRO A 128 -0.96 -14.32 11.11
CA PRO A 128 -0.10 -15.35 10.53
C PRO A 128 0.35 -15.01 9.10
N GLN A 129 -0.41 -14.21 8.34
CA GLN A 129 0.01 -13.77 7.01
C GLN A 129 1.15 -12.76 7.11
N VAL A 130 1.00 -11.76 7.98
CA VAL A 130 2.04 -10.74 8.24
C VAL A 130 3.33 -11.41 8.69
N LEU A 131 3.25 -12.33 9.66
CA LEU A 131 4.43 -13.04 10.16
C LEU A 131 5.11 -13.87 9.07
N ARG A 132 4.35 -14.51 8.16
CA ARG A 132 4.91 -15.21 7.01
C ARG A 132 5.63 -14.27 6.05
N SER A 133 5.06 -13.10 5.75
CA SER A 133 5.70 -12.09 4.91
C SER A 133 7.01 -11.59 5.50
N ILE A 134 7.02 -11.27 6.81
CA ILE A 134 8.24 -10.86 7.50
C ILE A 134 9.28 -11.99 7.54
N ALA A 135 8.86 -13.24 7.74
CA ALA A 135 9.77 -14.39 7.69
C ALA A 135 10.42 -14.55 6.30
N LYS A 136 9.65 -14.40 5.21
CA LYS A 136 10.19 -14.40 3.83
C LYS A 136 11.19 -13.28 3.59
N VAL A 137 10.95 -12.09 4.15
CA VAL A 137 11.92 -10.99 4.07
C VAL A 137 13.23 -11.36 4.75
N ARG A 138 13.16 -11.93 5.96
CA ARG A 138 14.35 -12.34 6.72
C ARG A 138 15.15 -13.41 5.97
N ASP A 139 14.46 -14.46 5.52
CA ASP A 139 15.05 -15.56 4.74
C ASP A 139 15.77 -15.04 3.49
N ASN A 140 15.11 -14.18 2.71
CA ASN A 140 15.74 -13.57 1.54
C ASN A 140 16.94 -12.69 1.91
N LEU A 141 16.85 -11.89 2.97
CA LEU A 141 17.93 -11.01 3.42
C LEU A 141 19.18 -11.79 3.85
N GLU A 142 19.01 -12.87 4.61
CA GLU A 142 20.11 -13.76 5.01
C GLU A 142 20.78 -14.39 3.79
N VAL A 143 19.99 -14.89 2.83
CA VAL A 143 20.53 -15.49 1.60
C VAL A 143 21.25 -14.48 0.71
N VAL A 144 20.83 -13.20 0.68
CA VAL A 144 21.59 -12.17 -0.05
C VAL A 144 22.87 -11.73 0.68
N GLY A 145 23.07 -12.16 1.93
CA GLY A 145 24.29 -11.99 2.72
C GLY A 145 24.16 -11.02 3.90
N GLU A 146 22.95 -10.59 4.24
CA GLU A 146 22.72 -9.70 5.38
C GLU A 146 22.85 -10.48 6.71
N LYS A 147 23.63 -9.94 7.65
CA LYS A 147 23.77 -10.52 8.99
C LYS A 147 22.70 -9.96 9.93
N LEU A 148 21.51 -10.55 9.93
CA LEU A 148 20.36 -10.03 10.70
C LEU A 148 20.64 -9.79 12.20
N SER A 149 21.54 -10.54 12.82
CA SER A 149 21.94 -10.31 14.22
C SER A 149 22.64 -8.98 14.48
N GLN A 150 23.22 -8.37 13.44
CA GLN A 150 23.94 -7.10 13.48
C GLN A 150 23.19 -5.97 12.76
N SER A 151 21.97 -6.26 12.29
CA SER A 151 21.23 -5.38 11.41
C SER A 151 19.92 -4.93 12.02
N SER A 152 19.37 -3.87 11.45
CA SER A 152 18.10 -3.29 11.86
C SER A 152 17.23 -3.02 10.64
N TYR A 153 15.92 -2.92 10.87
CA TYR A 153 14.97 -2.45 9.88
C TYR A 153 14.21 -1.25 10.41
N TYR A 154 13.60 -0.50 9.49
CA TYR A 154 12.72 0.59 9.85
C TYR A 154 11.30 0.05 10.00
N LEU A 155 10.74 0.18 11.19
CA LEU A 155 9.39 -0.26 11.53
C LEU A 155 8.47 0.95 11.62
N GLY A 156 7.43 0.98 10.79
CA GLY A 156 6.41 2.02 10.83
C GLY A 156 5.64 2.03 12.14
N ARG A 157 5.14 3.21 12.51
CA ARG A 157 4.22 3.36 13.65
C ARG A 157 2.85 2.79 13.26
N PRO A 158 2.18 1.97 14.08
CA PRO A 158 0.78 1.61 13.87
C PRO A 158 -0.08 2.86 13.91
N LEU A 159 -0.96 3.00 12.94
CA LEU A 159 -1.88 4.12 12.84
C LEU A 159 -3.27 3.58 12.57
N ASN A 160 -4.24 4.01 13.38
CA ASN A 160 -5.65 3.69 13.19
C ASN A 160 -6.33 4.86 12.49
N MET A 161 -7.02 4.61 11.39
CA MET A 161 -7.66 5.63 10.57
C MET A 161 -9.18 5.58 10.78
N ASP A 162 -9.80 6.73 11.00
CA ASP A 162 -11.23 6.93 10.79
C ASP A 162 -11.45 7.28 9.31
N PRO A 163 -12.00 6.36 8.50
CA PRO A 163 -12.18 6.61 7.07
C PRO A 163 -13.31 7.61 6.78
N LYS A 164 -14.23 7.87 7.73
CA LYS A 164 -15.31 8.84 7.55
C LYS A 164 -14.83 10.25 7.86
N ALA A 165 -14.04 10.41 8.93
CA ALA A 165 -13.45 11.68 9.28
C ALA A 165 -12.17 12.00 8.47
N GLU A 166 -11.64 11.00 7.76
CA GLU A 166 -10.34 11.02 7.07
C GLU A 166 -9.18 11.44 7.98
N ARG A 167 -9.14 10.90 9.20
CA ARG A 167 -8.14 11.27 10.22
C ARG A 167 -7.64 10.07 11.00
N PHE A 168 -6.41 10.14 11.48
CA PHE A 168 -5.90 9.15 12.41
C PHE A 168 -6.53 9.36 13.79
N LEU A 169 -7.02 8.27 14.38
CA LEU A 169 -7.55 8.24 15.75
C LEU A 169 -6.41 8.49 16.74
N ASP A 170 -6.60 9.47 17.63
CA ASP A 170 -5.70 9.81 18.74
C ASP A 170 -4.23 10.10 18.39
N ASP A 171 -3.88 10.28 17.10
CA ASP A 171 -2.50 10.61 16.67
C ASP A 171 -2.43 12.01 16.05
N LYS A 172 -2.14 13.01 16.88
CA LYS A 172 -2.01 14.41 16.43
C LYS A 172 -0.85 14.60 15.46
N GLU A 173 0.27 13.90 15.68
CA GLU A 173 1.49 14.02 14.88
C GLU A 173 1.25 13.50 13.45
N ALA A 174 0.65 12.30 13.32
CA ALA A 174 0.27 11.73 12.04
C ALA A 174 -0.75 12.59 11.29
N ASN A 175 -1.72 13.15 12.02
CA ASN A 175 -2.70 14.06 11.42
C ASN A 175 -2.08 15.35 10.84
N THR A 176 -0.93 15.82 11.36
CA THR A 176 -0.22 16.96 10.75
C THR A 176 0.35 16.65 9.36
N MET A 177 0.48 15.36 9.02
CA MET A 177 1.07 14.88 7.77
C MET A 177 0.02 14.51 6.70
N LEU A 178 -1.27 14.59 7.02
CA LEU A 178 -2.38 14.34 6.07
C LEU A 178 -2.51 15.45 5.02
N THR A 179 -2.02 16.65 5.35
CA THR A 179 -1.94 17.78 4.43
C THR A 179 -0.54 18.38 4.43
N ARG A 180 -0.26 19.24 3.46
CA ARG A 180 1.01 19.96 3.36
C ARG A 180 0.82 21.40 3.77
N ASN A 181 1.88 21.98 4.34
CA ASN A 181 1.99 23.43 4.44
C ASN A 181 2.15 24.01 3.03
N TYR A 182 1.05 24.52 2.46
CA TYR A 182 1.05 25.11 1.13
C TYR A 182 1.89 26.39 1.07
N ARG A 183 2.58 26.59 -0.06
CA ARG A 183 3.36 27.80 -0.31
C ARG A 183 2.43 28.92 -0.80
N LYS A 184 2.26 29.97 0.01
CA LYS A 184 1.48 31.16 -0.38
C LYS A 184 2.04 31.80 -1.68
N PRO A 185 1.18 32.28 -2.60
CA PRO A 185 -0.29 32.28 -2.56
C PRO A 185 -0.97 31.00 -3.11
N PHE A 186 -0.22 29.95 -3.43
CA PHE A 186 -0.73 28.71 -4.04
C PHE A 186 -1.30 27.76 -2.96
N VAL A 187 -2.46 28.12 -2.41
CA VAL A 187 -3.16 27.38 -1.36
C VAL A 187 -4.43 26.71 -1.90
N VAL A 188 -4.79 25.55 -1.34
CA VAL A 188 -6.13 24.98 -1.53
C VAL A 188 -7.07 25.68 -0.52
N PRO A 189 -8.18 26.29 -0.96
CA PRO A 189 -9.13 26.92 -0.04
C PRO A 189 -9.72 25.91 0.95
N GLU A 190 -10.02 26.36 2.17
CA GLU A 190 -10.71 25.52 3.17
C GLU A 190 -12.19 25.26 2.80
N THR A 191 -12.73 26.02 1.85
CA THR A 191 -14.11 25.90 1.37
C THR A 191 -14.12 26.13 -0.14
N VAL A 192 -14.78 25.23 -0.88
CA VAL A 192 -14.86 25.21 -2.35
C VAL A 192 -16.27 25.59 -2.81
#